data_AF-A0A183MGB1-F1
#
_entry.id   AF-A0A183MGB1-F1
#
_cell.length_a   1.000
_cell.length_b   1.000
_cell.length_c   1.000
_cell.angle_alpha   90.00
_cell.angle_beta   90.00
_cell.angle_gamma   90.00
#
_symmetry.space_group_name_H-M   'P 1'
#
loop_
_entity.id
_entity.type
_entity.pdbx_description
1 polymer ?
#
loop_
_entity_poly.entity_id
_entity_poly.type
_entity_poly.pdbx_seq_one_letter_code
_entity_poly.pdbx_strand_id
1 'polypeptide(L)'
;MNIIQCFAPTNDYNEDAKDQFYNRLQSIIQKYPTKDLTILMGDFNVKVGTDNSGYEDIMGRYGLGERNENGGRFANLCAFNKLVIGGNIFPHKRIHKTTWTSPDNTTQNQIDHICINKKFRMTMEDVRTKRGADIASDHHLMVTKMKLKLKKHWIMRRTISQKFNTAFLQDTNKLNKFKLVLSNKFQAFHDLLNGEGTTVESNWRGIKEAITSTCHEVLGHKKHHRKEWITVDTLVKIQERRNKKAAINTGQTGAEKAKAQAEYTVVNKQVKKSIRIDKRKYVEDLAKTAEKTAREGNMRQLYDITKKLSGNHRKPERPVKSKEGKVIINIEEQRNRWVKHFKELLNRSAPLNPPNIESAPTDLPIDVDPPTLEEISMAIRQIKSGKAAGPDKIPAEALKSAVAVSAKILHILFSKIWEEGQVPTNWKEGLLVKISKKGDLSNCDNYRGITLLSIPGNVFNRVLLNRMKDSLDAHLSDQQAEFRKDRSCTDQISTLRIIVE
;
A
#
# COMPACT_ATOMS: atom_id res chain seq x y z
N MET A 1 -4.68 -7.92 21.80
CA MET A 1 -5.14 -9.21 21.25
C MET A 1 -3.90 -10.04 21.02
N ASN A 2 -3.87 -11.23 21.59
CA ASN A 2 -2.74 -12.15 21.55
C ASN A 2 -3.17 -13.39 20.76
N ILE A 3 -2.33 -13.86 19.84
CA ILE A 3 -2.56 -15.09 19.08
C ILE A 3 -1.38 -16.01 19.36
N ILE A 4 -1.66 -17.18 19.92
CA ILE A 4 -0.70 -18.23 20.20
C ILE A 4 -0.99 -19.37 19.23
N GLN A 5 -0.03 -19.66 18.35
CA GLN A 5 -0.14 -20.77 17.41
C GLN A 5 0.76 -21.93 17.86
N CYS A 6 0.20 -23.13 17.89
CA CYS A 6 0.87 -24.33 18.38
C CYS A 6 0.90 -25.45 17.32
N PHE A 7 1.94 -26.28 17.43
CA PHE A 7 2.02 -27.60 16.82
C PHE A 7 2.51 -28.55 17.93
N ALA A 8 1.62 -29.36 18.47
CA ALA A 8 1.89 -30.18 19.66
C ALA A 8 2.42 -31.58 19.28
N PRO A 9 3.20 -32.24 20.16
CA PRO A 9 3.63 -33.62 19.94
C PRO A 9 2.45 -34.60 19.81
N THR A 10 2.63 -35.67 19.04
CA THR A 10 1.58 -36.70 18.88
C THR A 10 1.41 -37.53 20.15
N ASN A 11 0.36 -38.35 20.21
CA ASN A 11 0.08 -39.17 21.40
C ASN A 11 1.15 -40.24 21.67
N ASP A 12 1.93 -40.63 20.66
CA ASP A 12 2.96 -41.68 20.76
C ASP A 12 4.34 -41.12 21.15
N TYR A 13 4.49 -39.80 21.31
CA TYR A 13 5.71 -39.21 21.86
C TYR A 13 5.90 -39.58 23.32
N ASN A 14 7.16 -39.54 23.78
CA ASN A 14 7.47 -39.75 25.19
C ASN A 14 6.82 -38.69 26.11
N GLU A 15 6.60 -39.06 27.36
CA GLU A 15 5.88 -38.23 28.32
C GLU A 15 6.62 -36.94 28.68
N ASP A 16 7.94 -37.01 28.82
CA ASP A 16 8.78 -35.85 29.11
C ASP A 16 8.65 -34.74 28.05
N ALA A 17 8.59 -35.10 26.77
CA ALA A 17 8.43 -34.14 25.68
C ALA A 17 7.03 -33.50 25.69
N LYS A 18 5.99 -34.25 26.02
CA LYS A 18 4.63 -33.73 26.19
C LYS A 18 4.59 -32.75 27.37
N ASP A 19 5.17 -33.11 28.50
CA ASP A 19 5.20 -32.26 29.70
C ASP A 19 6.00 -30.98 29.46
N GLN A 20 7.17 -31.07 28.82
CA GLN A 20 7.95 -29.89 28.42
C GLN A 20 7.15 -28.96 27.50
N PHE A 21 6.40 -29.51 26.53
CA PHE A 21 5.54 -28.72 25.66
C PHE A 21 4.45 -27.98 26.43
N TYR A 22 3.69 -28.69 27.28
CA TYR A 22 2.59 -28.09 28.04
C TYR A 22 3.09 -27.09 29.09
N ASN A 23 4.21 -27.36 29.76
CA ASN A 23 4.85 -26.42 30.70
C ASN A 23 5.29 -25.14 29.99
N ARG A 24 5.90 -25.28 28.81
CA ARG A 24 6.27 -24.11 27.99
C ARG A 24 5.04 -23.34 27.55
N LEU A 25 4.00 -24.02 27.07
CA LEU A 25 2.75 -23.39 26.65
C LEU A 25 2.07 -22.64 27.81
N GLN A 26 2.04 -23.25 28.99
CA GLN A 26 1.55 -22.63 30.23
C GLN A 26 2.29 -21.33 30.55
N SER A 27 3.63 -21.35 30.51
CA SER A 27 4.45 -20.16 30.76
C SER A 27 4.17 -19.03 29.76
N ILE A 28 3.84 -19.36 28.51
CA ILE A 28 3.52 -18.38 27.47
C ILE A 28 2.13 -17.78 27.71
N ILE A 29 1.14 -18.60 28.06
CA ILE A 29 -0.21 -18.14 28.37
C ILE A 29 -0.19 -17.18 29.57
N GLN A 30 0.59 -17.49 30.60
CA GLN A 30 0.73 -16.67 31.81
C GLN A 30 1.39 -15.30 31.59
N LYS A 31 2.18 -15.13 30.51
CA LYS A 31 2.77 -13.82 30.17
C LYS A 31 1.73 -12.77 29.79
N TYR A 32 0.53 -13.18 29.38
CA TYR A 32 -0.48 -12.28 28.86
C TYR A 32 -1.55 -11.97 29.91
N PRO A 33 -1.93 -10.68 30.10
CA PRO A 33 -3.00 -10.32 31.01
C PRO A 33 -4.34 -10.98 30.62
N THR A 34 -5.05 -11.54 31.61
CA THR A 34 -6.37 -12.17 31.41
C THR A 34 -7.44 -11.21 30.88
N LYS A 35 -7.22 -9.90 31.04
CA LYS A 35 -8.08 -8.83 30.50
C LYS A 35 -8.02 -8.71 28.98
N ASP A 36 -6.95 -9.19 28.34
CA ASP A 36 -6.77 -9.10 26.89
C ASP A 36 -7.41 -10.31 26.19
N LEU A 37 -7.92 -10.10 24.98
CA LEU A 37 -8.37 -11.19 24.11
C LEU A 37 -7.17 -12.07 23.75
N THR A 38 -7.24 -13.35 24.11
CA THR A 38 -6.22 -14.35 23.79
C THR A 38 -6.86 -15.48 23.00
N ILE A 39 -6.28 -15.79 21.84
CA ILE A 39 -6.65 -16.90 20.98
C ILE A 39 -5.51 -17.91 20.99
N LEU A 40 -5.81 -19.14 21.38
CA LEU A 40 -4.88 -20.27 21.29
C LEU A 40 -5.35 -21.16 20.14
N MET A 41 -4.50 -21.43 19.16
CA MET A 41 -4.92 -22.18 17.98
C MET A 41 -3.81 -23.05 17.39
N GLY A 42 -4.20 -24.05 16.61
CA GLY A 42 -3.26 -24.87 15.84
C GLY A 42 -3.60 -26.34 15.90
N ASP A 43 -2.64 -27.15 15.46
CA ASP A 43 -2.72 -28.61 15.55
C ASP A 43 -2.15 -29.04 16.90
N PHE A 44 -3.03 -29.56 17.76
CA PHE A 44 -2.66 -30.02 19.08
C PHE A 44 -2.51 -31.53 19.15
N ASN A 45 -2.75 -32.27 18.06
CA ASN A 45 -2.77 -33.74 18.09
C ASN A 45 -3.66 -34.33 19.20
N VAL A 46 -4.73 -33.62 19.58
CA VAL A 46 -5.59 -33.96 20.71
C VAL A 46 -7.01 -34.26 20.29
N LYS A 47 -7.58 -35.34 20.82
CA LYS A 47 -9.01 -35.64 20.73
C LYS A 47 -9.64 -35.29 22.06
N VAL A 48 -10.46 -34.25 22.07
CA VAL A 48 -11.16 -33.78 23.29
C VAL A 48 -12.49 -34.52 23.53
N GLY A 49 -13.08 -35.05 22.46
CA GLY A 49 -14.30 -35.85 22.46
C GLY A 49 -15.60 -35.06 22.69
N THR A 50 -16.67 -35.78 23.01
CA THR A 50 -18.01 -35.21 23.32
C THR A 50 -18.32 -35.15 24.82
N ASP A 51 -17.66 -35.97 25.62
CA ASP A 51 -17.83 -35.95 27.08
C ASP A 51 -17.22 -34.68 27.67
N ASN A 52 -18.05 -33.85 28.30
CA ASN A 52 -17.63 -32.60 28.92
C ASN A 52 -17.75 -32.60 30.44
N SER A 53 -17.96 -33.76 31.07
CA SER A 53 -18.04 -33.88 32.52
C SER A 53 -16.80 -33.31 33.21
N GLY A 54 -16.99 -32.36 34.12
CA GLY A 54 -15.91 -31.64 34.83
C GLY A 54 -15.24 -30.50 34.04
N TYR A 55 -15.66 -30.27 32.78
CA TYR A 55 -15.14 -29.23 31.89
C TYR A 55 -16.26 -28.39 31.24
N GLU A 56 -17.47 -28.42 31.80
CA GLU A 56 -18.69 -27.81 31.23
C GLU A 56 -18.51 -26.31 30.97
N ASP A 57 -17.67 -25.68 31.76
CA ASP A 57 -17.33 -24.27 31.72
C ASP A 57 -16.50 -23.84 30.49
N ILE A 58 -15.77 -24.78 29.88
CA ILE A 58 -14.81 -24.52 28.80
C ILE A 58 -15.03 -25.38 27.56
N MET A 59 -15.84 -26.44 27.68
CA MET A 59 -16.06 -27.42 26.62
C MET A 59 -17.55 -27.72 26.43
N GLY A 60 -17.99 -27.73 25.17
CA GLY A 60 -19.32 -28.19 24.79
C GLY A 60 -19.35 -29.68 24.42
N ARG A 61 -20.55 -30.19 24.12
CA ARG A 61 -20.80 -31.60 23.80
C ARG A 61 -20.73 -31.94 22.31
N TYR A 62 -20.38 -30.96 21.47
CA TYR A 62 -20.43 -31.10 20.01
C TYR A 62 -19.08 -31.45 19.39
N GLY A 63 -18.13 -32.03 20.15
CA GLY A 63 -16.87 -32.53 19.59
C GLY A 63 -17.04 -33.78 18.70
N LEU A 64 -15.93 -34.43 18.38
CA LEU A 64 -15.87 -35.67 17.61
C LEU A 64 -15.02 -36.73 18.34
N GLY A 65 -15.54 -37.96 18.39
CA GLY A 65 -14.83 -39.12 18.95
C GLY A 65 -14.75 -39.13 20.48
N GLU A 66 -13.87 -39.98 21.00
CA GLU A 66 -13.59 -40.11 22.43
C GLU A 66 -12.31 -39.36 22.80
N ARG A 67 -12.23 -38.96 24.08
CA ARG A 67 -11.08 -38.22 24.59
C ARG A 67 -9.86 -39.14 24.68
N ASN A 68 -8.73 -38.72 24.11
CA ASN A 68 -7.44 -39.41 24.32
C ASN A 68 -6.66 -38.77 25.47
N GLU A 69 -5.54 -39.40 25.88
CA GLU A 69 -4.70 -38.91 26.99
C GLU A 69 -4.24 -37.45 26.77
N ASN A 70 -3.71 -37.15 25.58
CA ASN A 70 -3.35 -35.78 25.21
C ASN A 70 -4.56 -34.83 25.31
N GLY A 71 -5.75 -35.30 24.94
CA GLY A 71 -7.02 -34.58 25.10
C GLY A 71 -7.34 -34.23 26.55
N GLY A 72 -7.03 -35.13 27.50
CA GLY A 72 -7.12 -34.86 28.94
C GLY A 72 -6.18 -33.74 29.38
N ARG A 73 -4.90 -33.80 28.98
CA ARG A 73 -3.90 -32.76 29.27
C ARG A 73 -4.31 -31.40 28.70
N PHE A 74 -4.79 -31.39 27.46
CA PHE A 74 -5.26 -30.18 26.80
C PHE A 74 -6.51 -29.60 27.48
N ALA A 75 -7.46 -30.44 27.87
CA ALA A 75 -8.65 -30.01 28.60
C ALA A 75 -8.29 -29.43 29.98
N ASN A 76 -7.35 -30.04 30.70
CA ASN A 76 -6.83 -29.54 31.98
C ASN A 76 -6.16 -28.17 31.82
N LEU A 77 -5.28 -28.01 30.83
CA LEU A 77 -4.66 -26.73 30.51
C LEU A 77 -5.72 -25.66 30.21
N CYS A 78 -6.73 -26.00 29.39
CA CYS A 78 -7.79 -25.07 29.03
C CYS A 78 -8.66 -24.69 30.24
N ALA A 79 -9.00 -25.64 31.10
CA ALA A 79 -9.74 -25.39 32.34
C ALA A 79 -8.96 -24.45 33.27
N PHE A 80 -7.68 -24.76 33.53
CA PHE A 80 -6.83 -23.98 34.41
C PHE A 80 -6.70 -22.51 33.97
N ASN A 81 -6.58 -22.27 32.65
CA ASN A 81 -6.42 -20.93 32.09
C ASN A 81 -7.74 -20.28 31.65
N LYS A 82 -8.89 -20.92 31.93
CA LYS A 82 -10.22 -20.44 31.50
C LYS A 82 -10.28 -20.19 29.98
N LEU A 83 -9.73 -21.11 29.19
CA LEU A 83 -9.76 -21.10 27.74
C LEU A 83 -10.88 -22.02 27.25
N VAL A 84 -11.84 -21.44 26.55
CA VAL A 84 -13.00 -22.12 26.00
C VAL A 84 -12.64 -22.70 24.63
N ILE A 85 -12.83 -24.01 24.46
CA ILE A 85 -12.50 -24.75 23.24
C ILE A 85 -13.61 -24.53 22.21
N GLY A 86 -13.32 -23.86 21.11
CA GLY A 86 -14.36 -23.44 20.17
C GLY A 86 -14.95 -24.59 19.33
N GLY A 87 -14.12 -25.59 19.00
CA GLY A 87 -14.47 -26.66 18.04
C GLY A 87 -15.58 -27.62 18.49
N ASN A 88 -15.98 -27.56 19.75
CA ASN A 88 -16.92 -28.48 20.40
C ASN A 88 -18.12 -27.77 21.05
N ILE A 89 -18.26 -26.45 20.88
CA ILE A 89 -19.41 -25.69 21.44
C ILE A 89 -20.49 -25.41 20.40
N PHE A 90 -20.14 -25.36 19.13
CA PHE A 90 -21.10 -25.11 18.08
C PHE A 90 -21.64 -26.41 17.47
N PRO A 91 -22.98 -26.55 17.33
CA PRO A 91 -23.57 -27.72 16.72
C PRO A 91 -23.32 -27.70 15.20
N HIS A 92 -22.58 -28.69 14.71
CA HIS A 92 -22.25 -28.84 13.30
C HIS A 92 -22.39 -30.29 12.83
N LYS A 93 -22.53 -30.50 11.52
CA LYS A 93 -22.39 -31.83 10.90
C LYS A 93 -20.94 -32.31 11.03
N ARG A 94 -20.71 -33.63 11.11
CA ARG A 94 -19.36 -34.25 11.21
C ARG A 94 -18.36 -33.68 10.21
N ILE A 95 -18.79 -33.47 8.96
CA ILE A 95 -17.99 -32.88 7.87
C ILE A 95 -17.46 -31.46 8.13
N HIS A 96 -18.00 -30.76 9.13
CA HIS A 96 -17.58 -29.42 9.54
C HIS A 96 -16.86 -29.41 10.91
N LYS A 97 -16.67 -30.59 11.51
CA LYS A 97 -15.90 -30.81 12.75
C LYS A 97 -14.57 -31.50 12.50
N THR A 98 -14.53 -32.45 11.56
CA THR A 98 -13.30 -33.14 11.15
C THR A 98 -12.27 -32.10 10.71
N THR A 99 -11.08 -32.13 11.29
CA THR A 99 -9.98 -31.23 10.92
C THR A 99 -8.88 -31.98 10.21
N TRP A 100 -8.74 -33.28 10.44
CA TRP A 100 -7.74 -34.13 9.81
C TRP A 100 -8.36 -35.42 9.26
N THR A 101 -7.88 -35.84 8.10
CA THR A 101 -8.21 -37.12 7.49
C THR A 101 -6.92 -37.86 7.16
N SER A 102 -6.81 -39.09 7.63
CA SER A 102 -5.73 -40.02 7.30
C SER A 102 -5.48 -40.17 5.79
N PRO A 103 -4.24 -40.49 5.36
CA PRO A 103 -3.90 -40.63 3.95
C PRO A 103 -4.74 -41.64 3.16
N ASP A 104 -5.21 -42.70 3.83
CA ASP A 104 -6.08 -43.73 3.26
C ASP A 104 -7.58 -43.31 3.20
N ASN A 105 -7.90 -42.11 3.69
CA ASN A 105 -9.24 -41.53 3.79
C ASN A 105 -10.24 -42.28 4.68
N THR A 106 -9.77 -43.20 5.55
CA THR A 106 -10.64 -44.01 6.40
C THR A 106 -10.90 -43.33 7.75
N THR A 107 -9.83 -42.84 8.37
CA THR A 107 -9.84 -42.27 9.71
C THR A 107 -9.95 -40.76 9.64
N GLN A 108 -10.87 -40.20 10.43
CA GLN A 108 -11.16 -38.78 10.51
C GLN A 108 -11.18 -38.33 11.97
N ASN A 109 -10.38 -37.31 12.29
CA ASN A 109 -10.24 -36.81 13.65
C ASN A 109 -10.42 -35.29 13.71
N GLN A 110 -10.71 -34.81 14.92
CA GLN A 110 -10.68 -33.39 15.27
C GLN A 110 -9.48 -33.16 16.18
N ILE A 111 -8.36 -32.71 15.60
CA ILE A 111 -7.08 -32.51 16.29
C ILE A 111 -6.58 -31.07 16.25
N ASP A 112 -7.14 -30.27 15.34
CA ASP A 112 -6.93 -28.84 15.28
C ASP A 112 -7.98 -28.15 16.13
N HIS A 113 -7.55 -27.22 16.99
CA HIS A 113 -8.43 -26.51 17.90
C HIS A 113 -8.18 -25.01 17.85
N ILE A 114 -9.25 -24.25 18.10
CA ILE A 114 -9.20 -22.81 18.33
C ILE A 114 -9.89 -22.57 19.67
N CYS A 115 -9.14 -22.06 20.63
CA CYS A 115 -9.61 -21.71 21.96
C CYS A 115 -9.57 -20.19 22.17
N ILE A 116 -10.45 -19.71 23.03
CA ILE A 116 -10.56 -18.30 23.39
C ILE A 116 -10.72 -18.16 24.89
N ASN A 117 -10.17 -17.12 25.51
CA ASN A 117 -10.44 -16.89 26.92
C ASN A 117 -11.95 -16.69 27.21
N LYS A 118 -12.42 -17.30 28.31
CA LYS A 118 -13.84 -17.39 28.71
C LYS A 118 -14.52 -16.03 28.73
N LYS A 119 -13.82 -14.99 29.19
CA LYS A 119 -14.29 -13.60 29.19
C LYS A 119 -14.77 -13.12 27.80
N PHE A 120 -14.12 -13.56 26.73
CA PHE A 120 -14.45 -13.16 25.36
C PHE A 120 -15.20 -14.26 24.59
N ARG A 121 -15.66 -15.32 25.25
CA ARG A 121 -16.39 -16.42 24.61
C ARG A 121 -17.54 -15.93 23.74
N MET A 122 -18.33 -14.96 24.21
CA MET A 122 -19.46 -14.38 23.47
C MET A 122 -19.08 -13.65 22.18
N THR A 123 -17.79 -13.34 21.98
CA THR A 123 -17.29 -12.76 20.72
C THR A 123 -17.08 -13.80 19.64
N MET A 124 -16.93 -15.07 20.00
CA MET A 124 -16.80 -16.18 19.05
C MET A 124 -18.19 -16.62 18.62
N GLU A 125 -18.53 -16.41 17.35
CA GLU A 125 -19.85 -16.71 16.80
C GLU A 125 -19.92 -18.09 16.15
N ASP A 126 -18.80 -18.59 15.63
CA ASP A 126 -18.74 -19.88 14.92
C ASP A 126 -17.31 -20.43 14.92
N VAL A 127 -17.17 -21.75 14.91
CA VAL A 127 -15.89 -22.44 14.69
C VAL A 127 -16.15 -23.70 13.89
N ARG A 128 -15.68 -23.71 12.63
CA ARG A 128 -15.97 -24.80 11.70
C ARG A 128 -14.86 -25.05 10.71
N THR A 129 -14.81 -26.28 10.25
CA THR A 129 -13.98 -26.69 9.12
C THR A 129 -14.59 -26.27 7.78
N LYS A 130 -13.75 -25.75 6.88
CA LYS A 130 -14.05 -25.42 5.48
C LYS A 130 -13.48 -26.49 4.55
N ARG A 131 -14.22 -27.57 4.37
CA ARG A 131 -13.85 -28.72 3.50
C ARG A 131 -13.63 -28.34 2.01
N GLY A 132 -14.29 -27.27 1.54
CA GLY A 132 -14.11 -26.76 0.18
C GLY A 132 -12.80 -25.97 -0.03
N ALA A 133 -12.03 -25.69 1.03
CA ALA A 133 -10.75 -25.02 0.90
C ALA A 133 -9.72 -25.96 0.26
N ASP A 134 -9.18 -25.58 -0.89
CA ASP A 134 -8.18 -26.34 -1.62
C ASP A 134 -6.77 -26.03 -1.09
N ILE A 135 -6.40 -26.69 0.02
CA ILE A 135 -5.16 -26.43 0.77
C ILE A 135 -4.06 -27.47 0.52
N ALA A 136 -4.31 -28.52 -0.26
CA ALA A 136 -3.34 -29.59 -0.54
C ALA A 136 -2.65 -30.14 0.73
N SER A 137 -3.44 -30.33 1.79
CA SER A 137 -3.07 -30.93 3.07
C SER A 137 -4.07 -32.03 3.42
N ASP A 138 -3.65 -32.98 4.25
CA ASP A 138 -4.49 -33.95 4.97
C ASP A 138 -5.30 -33.29 6.09
N HIS A 139 -4.90 -32.09 6.51
CA HIS A 139 -5.73 -31.19 7.32
C HIS A 139 -6.67 -30.34 6.47
N HIS A 140 -7.80 -30.01 7.05
CA HIS A 140 -8.79 -29.09 6.51
C HIS A 140 -8.69 -27.73 7.21
N LEU A 141 -9.02 -26.67 6.47
CA LEU A 141 -9.01 -25.32 7.04
C LEU A 141 -10.05 -25.17 8.14
N MET A 142 -9.61 -24.93 9.37
CA MET A 142 -10.48 -24.52 10.47
C MET A 142 -10.61 -23.00 10.49
N VAL A 143 -11.84 -22.49 10.62
CA VAL A 143 -12.12 -21.05 10.63
C VAL A 143 -13.00 -20.73 11.82
N THR A 144 -12.60 -19.69 12.58
CA THR A 144 -13.47 -19.06 13.57
C THR A 144 -14.08 -17.77 12.99
N LYS A 145 -15.37 -17.56 13.23
CA LYS A 145 -16.05 -16.28 13.01
C LYS A 145 -16.15 -15.56 14.34
N MET A 146 -15.70 -14.32 14.39
CA MET A 146 -15.69 -13.53 15.62
C MET A 146 -16.25 -12.13 15.40
N LYS A 147 -16.99 -11.63 16.38
CA LYS A 147 -17.51 -10.26 16.44
C LYS A 147 -16.89 -9.52 17.61
N LEU A 148 -15.94 -8.65 17.28
CA LEU A 148 -15.25 -7.82 18.25
C LEU A 148 -15.84 -6.41 18.26
N LYS A 149 -16.31 -5.97 19.43
CA LYS A 149 -16.67 -4.56 19.68
C LYS A 149 -15.40 -3.80 20.03
N LEU A 150 -14.62 -3.45 19.02
CA LEU A 150 -13.44 -2.59 19.19
C LEU A 150 -13.88 -1.12 19.17
N LYS A 151 -13.28 -0.28 20.02
CA LYS A 151 -13.40 1.18 19.86
C LYS A 151 -12.91 1.49 18.45
N LYS A 152 -13.81 2.00 17.61
CA LYS A 152 -13.50 2.35 16.23
C LYS A 152 -12.53 3.52 16.25
N HIS A 153 -11.23 3.22 16.20
CA HIS A 153 -10.26 4.24 15.85
C HIS A 153 -10.45 4.50 14.37
N TRP A 154 -11.00 5.66 14.03
CA TRP A 154 -11.04 6.13 12.66
C TRP A 154 -9.60 6.39 12.23
N ILE A 155 -8.91 5.34 11.79
CA ILE A 155 -7.87 5.56 10.80
C ILE A 155 -8.64 6.12 9.62
N MET A 156 -8.62 7.45 9.44
CA MET A 156 -9.03 8.10 8.19
C MET A 156 -8.54 7.17 7.10
N ARG A 157 -9.47 6.46 6.45
CA ARG A 157 -9.14 5.41 5.49
C ARG A 157 -8.19 6.10 4.54
N ARG A 158 -6.89 5.75 4.60
CA ARG A 158 -5.81 6.47 3.91
C ARG A 158 -6.35 6.66 2.51
N THR A 159 -6.74 7.88 2.13
CA THR A 159 -7.32 8.11 0.81
C THR A 159 -6.13 7.90 -0.09
N ILE A 160 -5.90 6.65 -0.49
CA ILE A 160 -4.88 6.31 -1.45
C ILE A 160 -5.33 7.12 -2.65
N SER A 161 -4.65 8.24 -2.90
CA SER A 161 -4.93 9.09 -4.05
C SER A 161 -4.95 8.15 -5.24
N GLN A 162 -6.14 7.92 -5.79
CA GLN A 162 -6.30 7.00 -6.89
C GLN A 162 -5.63 7.67 -8.08
N LYS A 163 -4.46 7.16 -8.46
CA LYS A 163 -3.69 7.73 -9.56
C LYS A 163 -4.38 7.38 -10.86
N PHE A 164 -4.54 8.36 -11.75
CA PHE A 164 -4.98 8.10 -13.12
C PHE A 164 -3.99 7.20 -13.84
N ASN A 165 -4.49 6.38 -14.77
CA ASN A 165 -3.66 5.49 -15.57
C ASN A 165 -3.02 6.24 -16.75
N THR A 166 -2.03 7.09 -16.48
CA THR A 166 -1.36 7.92 -17.51
C THR A 166 -0.64 7.11 -18.58
N ALA A 167 -0.39 5.81 -18.36
CA ALA A 167 0.18 4.92 -19.38
C ALA A 167 -0.73 4.81 -20.63
N PHE A 168 -2.05 4.99 -20.48
CA PHE A 168 -2.96 5.00 -21.64
C PHE A 168 -2.72 6.17 -22.60
N LEU A 169 -2.00 7.21 -22.18
CA LEU A 169 -1.63 8.30 -23.09
C LEU A 169 -0.50 7.93 -24.05
N GLN A 170 0.13 6.76 -23.88
CA GLN A 170 1.07 6.19 -24.86
C GLN A 170 0.34 5.50 -26.02
N ASP A 171 -0.92 5.10 -25.84
CA ASP A 171 -1.74 4.53 -26.90
C ASP A 171 -2.33 5.65 -27.77
N THR A 172 -2.08 5.58 -29.08
CA THR A 172 -2.47 6.63 -30.04
C THR A 172 -3.98 6.89 -30.04
N ASN A 173 -4.80 5.84 -29.95
CA ASN A 173 -6.27 5.97 -29.97
C ASN A 173 -6.79 6.66 -28.71
N LYS A 174 -6.30 6.23 -27.55
CA LYS A 174 -6.61 6.86 -26.25
C LYS A 174 -6.10 8.28 -26.17
N LEU A 175 -4.91 8.57 -26.70
CA LEU A 175 -4.36 9.91 -26.76
C LEU A 175 -5.22 10.84 -27.62
N ASN A 176 -5.65 10.38 -28.80
CA ASN A 176 -6.52 11.16 -29.68
C ASN A 176 -7.89 11.39 -29.05
N LYS A 177 -8.47 10.36 -28.41
CA LYS A 177 -9.70 10.51 -27.62
C LYS A 177 -9.53 11.52 -26.49
N PHE A 178 -8.40 11.48 -25.76
CA PHE A 178 -8.12 12.43 -24.69
C PHE A 178 -8.08 13.87 -25.21
N LYS A 179 -7.35 14.12 -26.30
CA LYS A 179 -7.27 15.44 -26.95
C LYS A 179 -8.66 15.94 -27.35
N LEU A 180 -9.45 15.10 -28.03
CA LEU A 180 -10.79 15.46 -28.49
C LEU A 180 -11.73 15.82 -27.33
N VAL A 181 -11.80 14.96 -26.31
CA VAL A 181 -12.67 15.19 -25.14
C VAL A 181 -12.24 16.46 -24.40
N LEU A 182 -10.94 16.67 -24.20
CA LEU A 182 -10.44 17.88 -23.55
C LEU A 182 -10.79 19.15 -24.36
N SER A 183 -10.57 19.13 -25.67
CA SER A 183 -10.93 20.24 -26.57
C SER A 183 -12.41 20.55 -26.53
N ASN A 184 -13.28 19.53 -26.61
CA ASN A 184 -14.73 19.72 -26.59
C ASN A 184 -15.20 20.31 -25.27
N LYS A 185 -14.67 19.82 -24.14
CA LYS A 185 -14.99 20.39 -22.82
C LYS A 185 -14.47 21.82 -22.69
N PHE A 186 -13.29 22.11 -23.20
CA PHE A 186 -12.77 23.47 -23.20
C PHE A 186 -13.66 24.41 -24.02
N GLN A 187 -14.05 24.01 -25.23
CA GLN A 187 -14.93 24.82 -26.07
C GLN A 187 -16.27 25.13 -25.39
N ALA A 188 -16.86 24.15 -24.70
CA ALA A 188 -18.13 24.32 -23.98
C ALA A 188 -18.07 25.33 -22.82
N PHE A 189 -16.89 25.56 -22.23
CA PHE A 189 -16.72 26.50 -21.12
C PHE A 189 -15.84 27.71 -21.47
N HIS A 190 -15.33 27.84 -22.70
CA HIS A 190 -14.46 28.94 -23.12
C HIS A 190 -15.13 30.30 -22.91
N ASP A 191 -16.40 30.42 -23.33
CA ASP A 191 -17.17 31.67 -23.22
C ASP A 191 -17.53 31.98 -21.76
N LEU A 192 -17.63 30.95 -20.92
CA LEU A 192 -17.86 31.09 -19.47
C LEU A 192 -16.61 31.51 -18.70
N LEU A 193 -15.40 31.27 -19.24
CA LEU A 193 -14.13 31.64 -18.61
C LEU A 193 -13.72 33.10 -18.91
N ASN A 194 -14.23 33.67 -20.01
CA ASN A 194 -13.96 35.04 -20.45
C ASN A 194 -15.12 36.01 -20.19
N GLY A 195 -16.18 35.56 -19.50
CA GLY A 195 -17.34 36.40 -19.18
C GLY A 195 -16.99 37.52 -18.18
N GLU A 196 -17.69 38.65 -18.30
CA GLU A 196 -17.63 39.77 -17.35
C GLU A 196 -18.02 39.28 -15.94
N GLY A 197 -17.20 39.60 -14.92
CA GLY A 197 -17.42 39.17 -13.53
C GLY A 197 -16.85 37.80 -13.14
N THR A 198 -16.11 37.13 -14.02
CA THR A 198 -15.35 35.92 -13.66
C THR A 198 -14.16 36.25 -12.76
N THR A 199 -13.82 35.33 -11.85
CA THR A 199 -12.69 35.44 -10.91
C THR A 199 -11.64 34.36 -11.19
N VAL A 200 -10.41 34.55 -10.70
CA VAL A 200 -9.36 33.51 -10.74
C VAL A 200 -9.85 32.17 -10.19
N GLU A 201 -10.65 32.17 -9.11
CA GLU A 201 -11.15 30.93 -8.49
C GLU A 201 -12.22 30.21 -9.33
N SER A 202 -13.18 30.95 -9.90
CA SER A 202 -14.18 30.35 -10.79
C SER A 202 -13.53 29.76 -12.04
N ASN A 203 -12.55 30.47 -12.60
CA ASN A 203 -11.82 30.02 -13.78
C ASN A 203 -10.99 28.78 -13.48
N TRP A 204 -10.25 28.79 -12.37
CA TRP A 204 -9.51 27.62 -11.92
C TRP A 204 -10.41 26.41 -11.66
N ARG A 205 -11.57 26.61 -11.02
CA ARG A 205 -12.52 25.51 -10.75
C ARG A 205 -12.98 24.83 -12.06
N GLY A 206 -13.40 25.62 -13.05
CA GLY A 206 -13.81 25.10 -14.36
C GLY A 206 -12.69 24.35 -15.07
N ILE A 207 -11.48 24.92 -15.10
CA ILE A 207 -10.30 24.31 -15.72
C ILE A 207 -9.93 22.99 -15.03
N LYS A 208 -9.88 22.99 -13.70
CA LYS A 208 -9.57 21.81 -12.91
C LYS A 208 -10.59 20.70 -13.17
N GLU A 209 -11.87 21.01 -13.21
CA GLU A 209 -12.94 20.06 -13.49
C GLU A 209 -12.88 19.52 -14.92
N ALA A 210 -12.63 20.36 -15.92
CA ALA A 210 -12.46 19.93 -17.30
C ALA A 210 -11.31 18.92 -17.46
N ILE A 211 -10.14 19.22 -16.88
CA ILE A 211 -8.96 18.34 -16.97
C ILE A 211 -9.18 17.05 -16.17
N THR A 212 -9.63 17.14 -14.92
CA THR A 212 -9.78 15.97 -14.05
C THR A 212 -10.91 15.04 -14.51
N SER A 213 -12.03 15.58 -15.00
CA SER A 213 -13.13 14.78 -15.57
C SER A 213 -12.68 14.08 -16.86
N THR A 214 -11.89 14.73 -17.72
CA THR A 214 -11.32 14.10 -18.92
C THR A 214 -10.37 12.96 -18.55
N CYS A 215 -9.52 13.16 -17.53
CA CYS A 215 -8.67 12.09 -16.99
C CYS A 215 -9.51 10.91 -16.48
N HIS A 216 -10.61 11.19 -15.78
CA HIS A 216 -11.49 10.15 -15.26
C HIS A 216 -12.16 9.35 -16.39
N GLU A 217 -12.71 10.04 -17.38
CA GLU A 217 -13.45 9.47 -18.51
C GLU A 217 -12.55 8.63 -19.44
N VAL A 218 -11.36 9.13 -19.77
CA VAL A 218 -10.51 8.50 -20.80
C VAL A 218 -9.49 7.54 -20.19
N LEU A 219 -8.85 7.94 -19.09
CA LEU A 219 -7.76 7.19 -18.46
C LEU A 219 -8.26 6.23 -17.38
N GLY A 220 -9.24 6.67 -16.60
CA GLY A 220 -9.67 5.98 -15.39
C GLY A 220 -8.53 5.84 -14.36
N HIS A 221 -8.82 5.15 -13.26
CA HIS A 221 -7.84 4.92 -12.19
C HIS A 221 -6.99 3.67 -12.44
N LYS A 222 -5.74 3.71 -12.00
CA LYS A 222 -4.82 2.57 -12.07
C LYS A 222 -5.37 1.41 -11.23
N LYS A 223 -5.69 0.29 -11.89
CA LYS A 223 -6.14 -0.94 -11.22
C LYS A 223 -4.96 -1.69 -10.62
N HIS A 224 -5.16 -2.29 -9.45
CA HIS A 224 -4.17 -3.19 -8.85
C HIS A 224 -4.40 -4.59 -9.41
N HIS A 225 -3.63 -5.01 -10.41
CA HIS A 225 -3.71 -6.40 -10.90
C HIS A 225 -3.15 -7.34 -9.82
N ARG A 226 -3.97 -8.29 -9.37
CA ARG A 226 -3.51 -9.31 -8.42
C ARG A 226 -2.75 -10.38 -9.21
N LYS A 227 -1.43 -10.40 -9.05
CA LYS A 227 -0.50 -11.39 -9.64
C LYS A 227 -0.51 -11.39 -11.18
N GLU A 228 -0.02 -10.31 -11.78
CA GLU A 228 0.17 -10.11 -13.24
C GLU A 228 0.90 -11.26 -13.95
N TRP A 229 1.63 -12.11 -13.20
CA TRP A 229 2.46 -13.18 -13.72
C TRP A 229 1.72 -14.51 -13.96
N ILE A 230 0.49 -14.70 -13.47
CA ILE A 230 -0.25 -15.96 -13.69
C ILE A 230 -0.89 -15.95 -15.07
N THR A 231 -0.58 -16.96 -15.90
CA THR A 231 -1.14 -17.11 -17.24
C THR A 231 -2.55 -17.69 -17.22
N VAL A 232 -3.30 -17.50 -18.32
CA VAL A 232 -4.64 -18.08 -18.51
C VAL A 232 -4.59 -19.61 -18.42
N ASP A 233 -3.59 -20.25 -19.02
CA ASP A 233 -3.40 -21.71 -18.98
C ASP A 233 -3.23 -22.22 -17.54
N THR A 234 -2.48 -21.50 -16.71
CA THR A 234 -2.34 -21.85 -15.30
C THR A 234 -3.65 -21.67 -14.54
N LEU A 235 -4.47 -20.67 -14.87
CA LEU A 235 -5.80 -20.50 -14.27
C LEU A 235 -6.74 -21.66 -14.62
N VAL A 236 -6.71 -22.14 -15.87
CA VAL A 236 -7.48 -23.32 -16.30
C VAL A 236 -7.08 -24.54 -15.48
N LYS A 237 -5.78 -24.82 -15.34
CA LYS A 237 -5.27 -25.93 -14.52
C LYS A 237 -5.66 -25.80 -13.04
N ILE A 238 -5.67 -24.58 -12.49
CA ILE A 238 -6.14 -24.33 -11.11
C ILE A 238 -7.63 -24.68 -10.99
N GLN A 239 -8.43 -24.33 -12.00
CA GLN A 239 -9.85 -24.65 -11.99
C GLN A 239 -10.08 -26.17 -12.10
N GLU A 240 -9.34 -26.85 -12.96
CA GLU A 240 -9.36 -28.32 -13.05
C GLU A 240 -9.01 -28.98 -11.70
N ARG A 241 -7.96 -28.49 -11.03
CA ARG A 241 -7.58 -28.97 -9.69
C ARG A 241 -8.71 -28.82 -8.68
N ARG A 242 -9.45 -27.70 -8.72
CA ARG A 242 -10.62 -27.46 -7.85
C ARG A 242 -11.73 -28.46 -8.15
N ASN A 243 -11.99 -28.76 -9.43
CA ASN A 243 -13.00 -29.73 -9.83
C ASN A 243 -12.63 -31.14 -9.31
N LYS A 244 -11.36 -31.55 -9.42
CA LYS A 244 -10.88 -32.82 -8.84
C LYS A 244 -10.99 -32.84 -7.31
N LYS A 245 -10.74 -31.72 -6.63
CA LYS A 245 -10.97 -31.60 -5.17
C LYS A 245 -12.45 -31.74 -4.79
N ALA A 246 -13.35 -31.21 -5.62
CA ALA A 246 -14.79 -31.40 -5.43
C ALA A 246 -15.17 -32.88 -5.55
N ALA A 247 -14.60 -33.61 -6.53
CA ALA A 247 -14.85 -35.04 -6.71
C ALA A 247 -14.42 -35.88 -5.50
N ILE A 248 -13.26 -35.59 -4.89
CA ILE A 248 -12.84 -36.21 -3.61
C ILE A 248 -13.87 -35.93 -2.51
N ASN A 249 -14.46 -34.74 -2.51
CA ASN A 249 -15.41 -34.34 -1.49
C ASN A 249 -16.78 -35.03 -1.63
N THR A 250 -17.22 -35.29 -2.87
CA THR A 250 -18.52 -35.90 -3.20
C THR A 250 -18.51 -37.42 -3.32
N GLY A 251 -17.34 -38.04 -3.47
CA GLY A 251 -17.22 -39.51 -3.58
C GLY A 251 -17.91 -40.24 -2.43
N GLN A 252 -18.69 -41.26 -2.76
CA GLN A 252 -19.48 -42.04 -1.81
C GLN A 252 -18.68 -43.25 -1.31
N THR A 253 -17.91 -43.87 -2.18
CA THR A 253 -17.11 -45.07 -1.85
C THR A 253 -15.63 -44.75 -1.60
N GLY A 254 -14.92 -45.65 -0.91
CA GLY A 254 -13.47 -45.53 -0.71
C GLY A 254 -12.68 -45.57 -2.02
N ALA A 255 -13.09 -46.45 -2.94
CA ALA A 255 -12.47 -46.59 -4.27
C ALA A 255 -12.61 -45.31 -5.12
N GLU A 256 -13.79 -44.68 -5.12
CA GLU A 256 -14.02 -43.40 -5.81
C GLU A 256 -13.12 -42.28 -5.27
N LYS A 257 -13.01 -42.18 -3.93
CA LYS A 257 -12.14 -41.19 -3.29
C LYS A 257 -10.67 -41.43 -3.61
N ALA A 258 -10.22 -42.69 -3.58
CA ALA A 258 -8.84 -43.05 -3.93
C ALA A 258 -8.50 -42.68 -5.38
N LYS A 259 -9.41 -42.99 -6.33
CA LYS A 259 -9.26 -42.60 -7.74
C LYS A 259 -9.21 -41.08 -7.91
N ALA A 260 -10.16 -40.35 -7.31
CA ALA A 260 -10.20 -38.89 -7.37
C ALA A 260 -8.96 -38.25 -6.72
N GLN A 261 -8.42 -38.86 -5.67
CA GLN A 261 -7.20 -38.42 -5.00
C GLN A 261 -5.95 -38.63 -5.87
N ALA A 262 -5.86 -39.75 -6.60
CA ALA A 262 -4.79 -39.98 -7.57
C ALA A 262 -4.82 -38.94 -8.69
N GLU A 263 -6.01 -38.68 -9.27
CA GLU A 263 -6.19 -37.66 -10.32
C GLU A 263 -5.85 -36.24 -9.81
N TYR A 264 -6.34 -35.88 -8.61
CA TYR A 264 -6.00 -34.60 -7.98
C TYR A 264 -4.49 -34.43 -7.80
N THR A 265 -3.78 -35.50 -7.41
CA THR A 265 -2.33 -35.47 -7.20
C THR A 265 -1.58 -35.14 -8.49
N VAL A 266 -2.00 -35.72 -9.62
CA VAL A 266 -1.44 -35.42 -10.94
C VAL A 266 -1.68 -33.96 -11.33
N VAL A 267 -2.92 -33.50 -11.25
CA VAL A 267 -3.27 -32.11 -11.62
C VAL A 267 -2.60 -31.10 -10.68
N ASN A 268 -2.48 -31.40 -9.38
CA ASN A 268 -1.78 -30.54 -8.43
C ASN A 268 -0.27 -30.42 -8.75
N LYS A 269 0.38 -31.50 -9.18
CA LYS A 269 1.77 -31.46 -9.68
C LYS A 269 1.88 -30.56 -10.92
N GLN A 270 0.95 -30.69 -11.87
CA GLN A 270 0.91 -29.85 -13.08
C GLN A 270 0.69 -28.38 -12.74
N VAL A 271 -0.26 -28.05 -11.84
CA VAL A 271 -0.49 -26.67 -11.36
C VAL A 271 0.76 -26.10 -10.70
N LYS A 272 1.41 -26.85 -9.79
CA LYS A 272 2.66 -26.42 -9.15
C LYS A 272 3.77 -26.18 -10.18
N LYS A 273 3.90 -27.04 -11.20
CA LYS A 273 4.85 -26.86 -12.31
C LYS A 273 4.53 -25.60 -13.12
N SER A 274 3.28 -25.43 -13.54
CA SER A 274 2.82 -24.27 -14.34
C SER A 274 3.04 -22.95 -13.60
N ILE A 275 2.68 -22.87 -12.32
CA ILE A 275 2.92 -21.70 -11.46
C ILE A 275 4.41 -21.35 -11.37
N ARG A 276 5.30 -22.34 -11.26
CA ARG A 276 6.75 -22.11 -11.21
C ARG A 276 7.28 -21.60 -12.55
N ILE A 277 6.81 -22.16 -13.66
CA ILE A 277 7.19 -21.74 -15.02
C ILE A 277 6.74 -20.29 -15.25
N ASP A 278 5.47 -19.99 -15.01
CA ASP A 278 4.91 -18.64 -15.13
C ASP A 278 5.70 -17.61 -14.32
N LYS A 279 5.98 -17.92 -13.04
CA LYS A 279 6.73 -17.04 -12.16
C LYS A 279 8.17 -16.86 -12.63
N ARG A 280 8.83 -17.92 -13.09
CA ARG A 280 10.21 -17.87 -13.61
C ARG A 280 10.26 -16.99 -14.85
N LYS A 281 9.40 -17.26 -15.84
CA LYS A 281 9.32 -16.49 -17.08
C LYS A 281 9.09 -15.01 -16.80
N TYR A 282 8.15 -14.69 -15.91
CA TYR A 282 7.90 -13.30 -15.51
C TYR A 282 9.13 -12.62 -14.90
N VAL A 283 9.87 -13.30 -14.03
CA VAL A 283 11.08 -12.75 -13.41
C VAL A 283 12.20 -12.58 -14.44
N GLU A 284 12.39 -13.55 -15.36
CA GLU A 284 13.35 -13.46 -16.45
C GLU A 284 13.04 -12.30 -17.41
N ASP A 285 11.76 -12.13 -17.78
CA ASP A 285 11.31 -11.03 -18.63
C ASP A 285 11.53 -9.67 -17.96
N LEU A 286 11.28 -9.57 -16.65
CA LEU A 286 11.60 -8.37 -15.86
C LEU A 286 13.11 -8.10 -15.83
N ALA A 287 13.95 -9.12 -15.63
CA ALA A 287 15.41 -8.96 -15.60
C ALA A 287 15.94 -8.48 -16.96
N LYS A 288 15.50 -9.09 -18.07
CA LYS A 288 15.84 -8.64 -19.43
C LYS A 288 15.41 -7.21 -19.68
N THR A 289 14.21 -6.84 -19.23
CA THR A 289 13.73 -5.46 -19.33
C THR A 289 14.60 -4.51 -18.51
N ALA A 290 15.00 -4.90 -17.29
CA ALA A 290 15.88 -4.09 -16.45
C ALA A 290 17.24 -3.85 -17.13
N GLU A 291 17.86 -4.88 -17.71
CA GLU A 291 19.13 -4.75 -18.44
C GLU A 291 19.00 -3.79 -19.63
N LYS A 292 17.95 -3.95 -20.46
CA LYS A 292 17.68 -3.05 -21.58
C LYS A 292 17.51 -1.61 -21.09
N THR A 293 16.68 -1.41 -20.07
CA THR A 293 16.41 -0.10 -19.47
C THR A 293 17.66 0.55 -18.88
N ALA A 294 18.58 -0.24 -18.31
CA ALA A 294 19.87 0.25 -17.82
C ALA A 294 20.76 0.74 -18.96
N ARG A 295 20.85 -0.02 -20.07
CA ARG A 295 21.59 0.37 -21.28
C ARG A 295 21.02 1.65 -21.92
N GLU A 296 19.71 1.82 -21.89
CA GLU A 296 19.02 3.03 -22.37
C GLU A 296 19.15 4.23 -21.41
N GLY A 297 19.79 4.08 -20.25
CA GLY A 297 19.93 5.14 -19.25
C GLY A 297 18.61 5.53 -18.54
N ASN A 298 17.53 4.75 -18.70
CA ASN A 298 16.24 5.03 -18.10
C ASN A 298 16.19 4.56 -16.63
N MET A 299 16.93 5.27 -15.77
CA MET A 299 17.12 4.94 -14.35
C MET A 299 15.81 4.78 -13.56
N ARG A 300 14.74 5.47 -13.96
CA ARG A 300 13.44 5.40 -13.29
C ARG A 300 12.78 4.04 -13.49
N GLN A 301 12.66 3.60 -14.73
CA GLN A 301 12.07 2.30 -15.03
C GLN A 301 12.94 1.18 -14.47
N LEU A 302 14.27 1.35 -14.48
CA LEU A 302 15.20 0.42 -13.85
C LEU A 302 14.90 0.31 -12.36
N TYR A 303 14.83 1.43 -11.64
CA TYR A 303 14.48 1.46 -10.22
C TYR A 303 13.12 0.81 -9.93
N ASP A 304 12.10 1.08 -10.73
CA ASP A 304 10.77 0.48 -10.56
C ASP A 304 10.79 -1.05 -10.77
N ILE A 305 11.56 -1.56 -11.74
CA ILE A 305 11.74 -2.99 -11.97
C ILE A 305 12.55 -3.63 -10.83
N THR A 306 13.68 -3.03 -10.45
CA THR A 306 14.49 -3.50 -9.32
C THR A 306 13.66 -3.59 -8.05
N LYS A 307 12.81 -2.59 -7.79
CA LYS A 307 11.88 -2.58 -6.65
C LYS A 307 10.84 -3.71 -6.71
N LYS A 308 10.33 -4.02 -7.91
CA LYS A 308 9.42 -5.17 -8.10
C LYS A 308 10.14 -6.49 -7.81
N LEU A 309 11.37 -6.65 -8.32
CA LEU A 309 12.19 -7.86 -8.15
C LEU A 309 12.67 -8.08 -6.71
N SER A 310 13.12 -7.01 -6.04
CA SER A 310 13.56 -7.06 -4.64
C SER A 310 12.42 -7.34 -3.67
N GLY A 311 11.17 -7.29 -4.13
CA GLY A 311 9.99 -7.41 -3.29
C GLY A 311 9.70 -6.16 -2.45
N ASN A 312 8.47 -6.11 -1.94
CA ASN A 312 8.00 -4.99 -1.11
C ASN A 312 8.58 -5.11 0.31
N HIS A 313 9.74 -4.50 0.54
CA HIS A 313 10.23 -4.21 1.88
C HIS A 313 9.37 -3.09 2.47
N ARG A 314 8.34 -3.45 3.24
CA ARG A 314 7.62 -2.46 4.04
C ARG A 314 8.56 -2.03 5.16
N LYS A 315 9.03 -0.79 5.12
CA LYS A 315 9.60 -0.18 6.33
C LYS A 315 8.47 -0.11 7.36
N PRO A 316 8.56 -0.78 8.52
CA PRO A 316 7.56 -0.60 9.55
C PRO A 316 7.50 0.89 9.92
N GLU A 317 6.29 1.43 10.02
CA GLU A 317 6.11 2.79 10.57
C GLU A 317 6.58 2.71 12.04
N ARG A 318 7.74 3.31 12.32
CA ARG A 318 8.29 3.39 13.68
C ARG A 318 7.58 4.51 14.45
N PRO A 319 7.26 4.31 15.74
CA PRO A 319 6.84 5.39 16.62
C PRO A 319 7.85 6.54 16.59
N VAL A 320 7.36 7.78 16.62
CA VAL A 320 8.20 8.98 16.67
C VAL A 320 8.37 9.47 18.09
N LYS A 321 9.48 10.14 18.38
CA LYS A 321 9.74 10.78 19.68
C LYS A 321 9.17 12.20 19.72
N SER A 322 8.74 12.63 20.89
CA SER A 322 8.47 14.03 21.21
C SER A 322 9.77 14.85 21.19
N LYS A 323 9.69 16.16 21.40
CA LYS A 323 10.91 16.99 21.50
C LYS A 323 11.72 16.62 22.75
N GLU A 324 11.02 16.20 23.79
CA GLU A 324 11.54 15.77 25.09
C GLU A 324 12.02 14.31 25.06
N GLY A 325 12.06 13.67 23.89
CA GLY A 325 12.57 12.30 23.72
C GLY A 325 11.57 11.17 24.02
N LYS A 326 10.35 11.48 24.48
CA LYS A 326 9.33 10.46 24.81
C LYS A 326 8.75 9.82 23.55
N VAL A 327 8.65 8.50 23.52
CA VAL A 327 8.06 7.76 22.39
C VAL A 327 6.55 7.99 22.32
N ILE A 328 6.06 8.47 21.18
CA ILE A 328 4.65 8.73 20.88
C ILE A 328 4.09 7.53 20.11
N ILE A 329 3.18 6.78 20.74
CA ILE A 329 2.57 5.59 20.14
C ILE A 329 1.24 5.93 19.45
N ASN A 330 0.51 6.93 19.95
CA ASN A 330 -0.77 7.36 19.41
C ASN A 330 -0.61 8.03 18.03
N ILE A 331 -1.32 7.53 17.02
CA ILE A 331 -1.25 8.01 15.63
C ILE A 331 -1.59 9.51 15.49
N GLU A 332 -2.58 9.99 16.24
CA GLU A 332 -3.01 11.39 16.19
C GLU A 332 -1.95 12.31 16.79
N GLU A 333 -1.39 11.94 17.94
CA GLU A 333 -0.25 12.64 18.54
C GLU A 333 0.97 12.61 17.63
N GLN A 334 1.24 11.49 16.96
CA GLN A 334 2.31 11.42 15.97
C GLN A 334 2.03 12.36 14.79
N ARG A 335 0.79 12.46 14.30
CA ARG A 335 0.41 13.39 13.23
C ARG A 335 0.62 14.84 13.69
N ASN A 336 0.19 15.18 14.89
CA ASN A 336 0.39 16.52 15.47
C ASN A 336 1.88 16.83 15.66
N ARG A 337 2.69 15.84 16.07
CA ARG A 337 4.15 15.94 16.14
C ARG A 337 4.78 16.25 14.77
N TRP A 338 4.28 15.64 13.69
CA TRP A 338 4.71 15.94 12.31
C TRP A 338 4.29 17.35 11.88
N VAL A 339 3.06 17.77 12.16
CA VAL A 339 2.57 19.12 11.85
C VAL A 339 3.43 20.15 12.56
N LYS A 340 3.67 19.98 13.87
CA LYS A 340 4.53 20.88 14.66
C LYS A 340 5.95 20.94 14.10
N HIS A 341 6.56 19.79 13.81
CA HIS A 341 7.91 19.71 13.25
C HIS A 341 8.05 20.53 11.96
N PHE A 342 7.19 20.27 10.98
CA PHE A 342 7.29 20.94 9.69
C PHE A 342 6.86 22.40 9.74
N LYS A 343 5.93 22.76 10.64
CA LYS A 343 5.58 24.17 10.88
C LYS A 343 6.80 24.95 11.39
N GLU A 344 7.51 24.43 12.38
CA GLU A 344 8.74 25.04 12.91
C GLU A 344 9.89 25.05 11.90
N LEU A 345 10.04 23.96 11.14
CA LEU A 345 11.12 23.85 10.15
C LEU A 345 10.95 24.83 8.99
N LEU A 346 9.72 25.00 8.49
CA LEU A 346 9.43 25.77 7.29
C LEU A 346 9.07 27.24 7.55
N ASN A 347 8.63 27.60 8.76
CA ASN A 347 8.22 28.97 9.11
C ASN A 347 9.16 29.55 10.18
N ARG A 348 10.43 29.76 9.81
CA ARG A 348 11.41 30.43 10.68
C ARG A 348 11.08 31.92 10.77
N SER A 349 11.26 32.53 11.93
CA SER A 349 11.16 33.98 12.09
C SER A 349 12.21 34.68 11.22
N ALA A 350 11.90 35.89 10.79
CA ALA A 350 12.90 36.75 10.16
C ALA A 350 14.12 36.90 11.08
N PRO A 351 15.35 36.99 10.52
CA PRO A 351 16.53 37.28 11.31
C PRO A 351 16.34 38.62 12.03
N LEU A 352 16.86 38.73 13.27
CA LEU A 352 16.78 39.95 14.08
C LEU A 352 17.40 41.16 13.36
N ASN A 353 18.47 40.91 12.60
CA ASN A 353 19.14 41.89 11.77
C ASN A 353 18.94 41.47 10.30
N PRO A 354 17.96 42.05 9.58
CA PRO A 354 17.83 41.80 8.15
C PRO A 354 19.08 42.33 7.43
N PRO A 355 19.55 41.65 6.38
CA PRO A 355 20.61 42.21 5.55
C PRO A 355 20.16 43.55 4.97
N ASN A 356 21.04 44.54 4.98
CA ASN A 356 20.81 45.79 4.28
C ASN A 356 20.92 45.52 2.78
N ILE A 357 19.78 45.34 2.11
CA ILE A 357 19.72 45.14 0.66
C ILE A 357 19.72 46.52 0.03
N GLU A 358 20.86 46.94 -0.50
CA GLU A 358 20.95 48.16 -1.29
C GLU A 358 20.02 48.07 -2.51
N SER A 359 19.37 49.18 -2.86
CA SER A 359 18.59 49.25 -4.08
C SER A 359 19.49 48.92 -5.26
N ALA A 360 19.04 48.03 -6.15
CA ALA A 360 19.76 47.78 -7.39
C ALA A 360 19.88 49.11 -8.16
N PRO A 361 21.07 49.44 -8.71
CA PRO A 361 21.28 50.68 -9.43
C PRO A 361 20.56 50.73 -10.79
N THR A 362 20.06 49.59 -11.29
CA THR A 362 19.33 49.49 -12.56
C THR A 362 18.36 48.31 -12.51
N ASP A 363 17.17 48.49 -13.11
CA ASP A 363 16.21 47.42 -13.28
C ASP A 363 16.74 46.38 -14.27
N LEU A 364 16.54 45.10 -13.94
CA LEU A 364 16.88 44.00 -14.82
C LEU A 364 15.90 43.97 -16.01
N PRO A 365 16.37 43.71 -17.24
CA PRO A 365 15.53 43.62 -18.43
C PRO A 365 14.69 42.32 -18.38
N ILE A 366 13.60 42.35 -17.63
CA ILE A 366 12.67 41.23 -17.43
C ILE A 366 11.33 41.64 -18.01
N ASP A 367 10.76 40.78 -18.85
CA ASP A 367 9.43 40.97 -19.42
C ASP A 367 8.34 40.90 -18.33
N VAL A 368 7.60 42.00 -18.16
CA VAL A 368 6.52 42.18 -17.19
C VAL A 368 5.12 42.11 -17.81
N ASP A 369 5.02 41.91 -19.14
CA ASP A 369 3.75 41.77 -19.84
C ASP A 369 3.11 40.40 -19.53
N PRO A 370 1.79 40.20 -19.75
CA PRO A 370 1.17 38.90 -19.52
C PRO A 370 1.85 37.74 -20.29
N PRO A 371 1.95 36.53 -19.69
CA PRO A 371 2.51 35.34 -20.34
C PRO A 371 1.93 35.02 -21.71
N THR A 372 2.79 34.80 -22.72
CA THR A 372 2.35 34.42 -24.07
C THR A 372 1.99 32.93 -24.18
N LEU A 373 1.21 32.57 -25.20
CA LEU A 373 0.85 31.17 -25.48
C LEU A 373 2.08 30.28 -25.76
N GLU A 374 3.09 30.84 -26.41
CA GLU A 374 4.36 30.20 -26.73
C GLU A 374 5.14 29.87 -25.46
N GLU A 375 5.26 30.83 -24.54
CA GLU A 375 5.92 30.64 -23.24
C GLU A 375 5.25 29.54 -22.42
N ILE A 376 3.92 29.56 -22.36
CA ILE A 376 3.14 28.55 -21.65
C ILE A 376 3.33 27.17 -22.31
N SER A 377 3.28 27.11 -23.64
CA SER A 377 3.51 25.87 -24.39
C SER A 377 4.91 25.29 -24.14
N MET A 378 5.94 26.14 -24.11
CA MET A 378 7.31 25.74 -23.77
C MET A 378 7.39 25.25 -22.32
N ALA A 379 6.79 25.96 -21.37
CA ALA A 379 6.76 25.57 -19.97
C ALA A 379 6.09 24.20 -19.76
N ILE A 380 4.96 23.93 -20.43
CA ILE A 380 4.30 22.61 -20.40
C ILE A 380 5.23 21.51 -20.91
N ARG A 381 5.93 21.75 -22.03
CA ARG A 381 6.88 20.77 -22.60
C ARG A 381 8.03 20.46 -21.65
N GLN A 382 8.54 21.48 -20.94
CA GLN A 382 9.64 21.37 -19.99
C GLN A 382 9.28 20.62 -18.69
N ILE A 383 8.00 20.54 -18.32
CA ILE A 383 7.60 19.76 -17.13
C ILE A 383 7.94 18.28 -17.34
N LYS A 384 8.63 17.69 -16.36
CA LYS A 384 8.94 16.26 -16.36
C LYS A 384 7.67 15.41 -16.20
N SER A 385 7.49 14.42 -17.07
CA SER A 385 6.42 13.41 -16.95
C SER A 385 6.64 12.53 -15.71
N GLY A 386 5.58 11.92 -15.20
CA GLY A 386 5.60 11.05 -14.03
C GLY A 386 5.84 11.77 -12.70
N LYS A 387 5.70 13.10 -12.65
CA LYS A 387 5.62 13.85 -11.39
C LYS A 387 4.36 13.43 -10.62
N ALA A 388 4.46 13.39 -9.29
CA ALA A 388 3.28 13.16 -8.46
C ALA A 388 2.39 14.41 -8.50
N ALA A 389 1.08 14.20 -8.73
CA ALA A 389 0.11 15.28 -8.71
C ALA A 389 -0.04 15.86 -7.29
N GLY A 390 -0.32 17.17 -7.24
CA GLY A 390 -0.62 17.88 -6.00
C GLY A 390 -2.06 17.65 -5.51
N PRO A 391 -2.57 18.52 -4.64
CA PRO A 391 -3.96 18.47 -4.14
C PRO A 391 -5.03 18.46 -5.26
N ASP A 392 -4.71 19.05 -6.40
CA ASP A 392 -5.59 19.13 -7.58
C ASP A 392 -5.76 17.81 -8.35
N LYS A 393 -4.90 16.81 -8.09
CA LYS A 393 -4.87 15.50 -8.75
C LYS A 393 -4.61 15.54 -10.26
N ILE A 394 -4.14 16.67 -10.81
CA ILE A 394 -3.84 16.80 -12.23
C ILE A 394 -2.43 16.23 -12.50
N PRO A 395 -2.28 15.17 -13.33
CA PRO A 395 -0.98 14.65 -13.69
C PRO A 395 -0.31 15.54 -14.77
N ALA A 396 1.03 15.57 -14.79
CA ALA A 396 1.79 16.31 -15.82
C ALA A 396 1.45 15.83 -17.24
N GLU A 397 1.23 14.54 -17.40
CA GLU A 397 0.91 13.91 -18.68
C GLU A 397 -0.41 14.42 -19.28
N ALA A 398 -1.37 14.85 -18.46
CA ALA A 398 -2.63 15.40 -18.95
C ALA A 398 -2.44 16.75 -19.66
N LEU A 399 -1.51 17.58 -19.20
CA LEU A 399 -1.18 18.83 -19.88
C LEU A 399 -0.31 18.59 -21.11
N LYS A 400 0.63 17.64 -21.01
CA LYS A 400 1.56 17.32 -22.10
C LYS A 400 0.91 16.58 -23.27
N SER A 401 -0.18 15.86 -23.04
CA SER A 401 -0.90 15.10 -24.09
C SER A 401 -1.57 16.02 -25.12
N ALA A 402 -1.94 17.24 -24.72
CA ALA A 402 -2.62 18.23 -25.55
C ALA A 402 -2.03 19.63 -25.33
N VAL A 403 -0.73 19.81 -25.62
CA VAL A 403 0.01 21.04 -25.29
C VAL A 403 -0.69 22.30 -25.79
N ALA A 404 -1.10 22.36 -27.06
CA ALA A 404 -1.71 23.55 -27.62
C ALA A 404 -3.04 23.92 -26.93
N VAL A 405 -3.90 22.91 -26.69
CA VAL A 405 -5.19 23.10 -26.01
C VAL A 405 -4.96 23.50 -24.54
N SER A 406 -4.03 22.81 -23.88
CA SER A 406 -3.66 23.09 -22.48
C SER A 406 -3.07 24.49 -22.31
N ALA A 407 -2.25 24.95 -23.27
CA ALA A 407 -1.69 26.29 -23.26
C ALA A 407 -2.78 27.36 -23.40
N LYS A 408 -3.74 27.17 -24.33
CA LYS A 408 -4.90 28.07 -24.47
C LYS A 408 -5.74 28.14 -23.19
N ILE A 409 -6.03 26.98 -22.58
CA ILE A 409 -6.75 26.89 -21.31
C ILE A 409 -6.01 27.67 -20.21
N LEU A 410 -4.71 27.43 -20.06
CA LEU A 410 -3.91 28.05 -19.00
C LEU A 410 -3.65 29.53 -19.26
N HIS A 411 -3.58 29.97 -20.51
CA HIS A 411 -3.42 31.38 -20.86
C HIS A 411 -4.54 32.24 -20.31
N ILE A 412 -5.81 31.83 -20.47
CA ILE A 412 -6.96 32.54 -19.89
C ILE A 412 -6.80 32.72 -18.38
N LEU A 413 -6.40 31.64 -17.68
CA LEU A 413 -6.16 31.71 -16.24
C LEU A 413 -4.96 32.59 -15.89
N PHE A 414 -3.87 32.50 -16.64
CA PHE A 414 -2.63 33.22 -16.34
C PHE A 414 -2.79 34.73 -16.59
N SER A 415 -3.49 35.14 -17.66
CA SER A 415 -3.85 36.53 -17.90
C SER A 415 -4.67 37.10 -16.75
N LYS A 416 -5.69 36.34 -16.30
CA LYS A 416 -6.54 36.74 -15.16
C LYS A 416 -5.76 36.84 -13.84
N ILE A 417 -4.83 35.90 -13.59
CA ILE A 417 -3.90 35.97 -12.46
C ILE A 417 -3.04 37.22 -12.54
N TRP A 418 -2.57 37.58 -13.74
CA TRP A 418 -1.75 38.77 -13.98
C TRP A 418 -2.52 40.06 -13.70
N GLU A 419 -3.76 40.16 -14.19
CA GLU A 419 -4.66 41.30 -13.98
C GLU A 419 -5.04 41.50 -12.50
N GLU A 420 -5.43 40.42 -11.81
CA GLU A 420 -5.92 40.49 -10.43
C GLU A 420 -4.80 40.45 -9.38
N GLY A 421 -3.57 40.08 -9.76
CA GLY A 421 -2.45 39.88 -8.85
C GLY A 421 -2.65 38.73 -7.84
N GLN A 422 -3.59 37.81 -8.12
CA GLN A 422 -3.94 36.71 -7.23
C GLN A 422 -3.85 35.35 -7.93
N VAL A 423 -3.28 34.36 -7.23
CA VAL A 423 -3.27 32.96 -7.68
C VAL A 423 -4.38 32.16 -6.99
N PRO A 424 -4.86 31.06 -7.62
CA PRO A 424 -5.84 30.18 -6.99
C PRO A 424 -5.39 29.71 -5.60
N THR A 425 -6.29 29.74 -4.64
CA THR A 425 -6.08 29.36 -3.24
C THR A 425 -5.54 27.94 -3.14
N ASN A 426 -6.04 27.04 -4.00
CA ASN A 426 -5.57 25.65 -4.03
C ASN A 426 -4.11 25.50 -4.48
N TRP A 427 -3.51 26.50 -5.13
CA TRP A 427 -2.08 26.51 -5.49
C TRP A 427 -1.19 26.96 -4.33
N LYS A 428 -1.75 27.68 -3.35
CA LYS A 428 -1.08 28.05 -2.09
C LYS A 428 -0.99 26.87 -1.11
N GLU A 429 -1.74 25.81 -1.38
CA GLU A 429 -1.75 24.57 -0.62
C GLU A 429 -0.88 23.49 -1.27
N GLY A 430 -0.40 22.53 -0.46
CA GLY A 430 0.36 21.40 -0.97
C GLY A 430 0.25 20.15 -0.10
N LEU A 431 0.49 18.98 -0.70
CA LEU A 431 0.52 17.72 0.03
C LEU A 431 1.93 17.45 0.55
N LEU A 432 2.10 17.52 1.87
CA LEU A 432 3.38 17.26 2.51
C LEU A 432 3.66 15.76 2.66
N VAL A 433 4.71 15.28 1.99
CA VAL A 433 5.17 13.90 2.02
C VAL A 433 6.49 13.82 2.76
N LYS A 434 6.55 13.04 3.85
CA LYS A 434 7.78 12.78 4.60
C LYS A 434 8.62 11.67 3.94
N ILE A 435 9.91 11.90 3.79
CA ILE A 435 10.90 10.95 3.26
C ILE A 435 11.99 10.75 4.29
N SER A 436 12.28 9.49 4.65
CA SER A 436 13.33 9.16 5.61
C SER A 436 14.73 9.51 5.06
N LYS A 437 15.53 10.20 5.86
CA LYS A 437 16.99 10.35 5.69
C LYS A 437 17.71 9.21 6.44
N LYS A 438 19.04 9.27 6.50
CA LYS A 438 19.86 8.42 7.36
C LYS A 438 19.65 8.80 8.85
N GLY A 439 19.92 7.87 9.77
CA GLY A 439 19.83 8.09 11.22
C GLY A 439 18.64 7.39 11.91
N ASP A 440 18.41 7.73 13.18
CA ASP A 440 17.30 7.22 13.99
C ASP A 440 15.95 7.71 13.44
N LEU A 441 15.17 6.77 12.87
CA LEU A 441 13.85 7.03 12.28
C LEU A 441 12.75 7.33 13.31
N SER A 442 13.04 7.25 14.62
CA SER A 442 12.14 7.79 15.64
C SER A 442 12.28 9.31 15.81
N ASN A 443 13.39 9.91 15.34
CA ASN A 443 13.56 11.37 15.34
C ASN A 443 12.98 11.99 14.05
N CYS A 444 12.17 13.04 14.19
CA CYS A 444 11.59 13.79 13.08
C CYS A 444 12.65 14.49 12.20
N ASP A 445 13.78 14.93 12.76
CA ASP A 445 14.82 15.67 11.99
C ASP A 445 15.46 14.81 10.88
N ASN A 446 15.44 13.49 11.09
CA ASN A 446 15.87 12.48 10.13
C ASN A 446 14.84 12.23 9.01
N TYR A 447 13.93 13.19 8.79
CA TYR A 447 13.00 13.19 7.67
C TYR A 447 13.14 14.48 6.86
N ARG A 448 12.92 14.37 5.55
CA ARG A 448 12.77 15.48 4.62
C ARG A 448 11.29 15.60 4.27
N GLY A 449 10.72 16.79 4.39
CA GLY A 449 9.40 17.10 3.86
C GLY A 449 9.52 17.45 2.38
N ILE A 450 8.72 16.80 1.53
CA ILE A 450 8.53 17.19 0.13
C ILE A 450 7.08 17.61 -0.04
N THR A 451 6.86 18.84 -0.48
CA THR A 451 5.52 19.36 -0.78
C THR A 451 5.17 19.09 -2.23
N LEU A 452 4.10 18.33 -2.48
CA LEU A 452 3.55 18.16 -3.82
C LEU A 452 2.61 19.32 -4.12
N LEU A 453 2.99 20.14 -5.09
CA LEU A 453 2.26 21.34 -5.53
C LEU A 453 1.43 21.07 -6.79
N SER A 454 0.53 22.01 -7.12
CA SER A 454 -0.24 21.99 -8.36
C SER A 454 0.68 21.91 -9.58
N ILE A 455 0.33 21.05 -10.55
CA ILE A 455 1.08 20.96 -11.80
C ILE A 455 0.86 22.21 -12.67
N PRO A 456 -0.38 22.69 -12.90
CA PRO A 456 -0.60 24.01 -13.50
C PRO A 456 0.14 25.16 -12.81
N GLY A 457 0.18 25.20 -11.48
CA GLY A 457 0.99 26.19 -10.75
C GLY A 457 2.49 26.07 -11.02
N ASN A 458 3.00 24.86 -11.21
CA ASN A 458 4.38 24.64 -11.66
C ASN A 458 4.63 25.09 -13.11
N VAL A 459 3.62 25.09 -13.98
CA VAL A 459 3.73 25.67 -15.34
C VAL A 459 3.91 27.18 -15.21
N PHE A 460 3.07 27.84 -14.40
CA PHE A 460 3.15 29.28 -14.16
C PHE A 460 4.52 29.69 -13.61
N ASN A 461 4.98 29.03 -12.55
CA ASN A 461 6.31 29.28 -11.98
C ASN A 461 7.45 29.00 -12.96
N ARG A 462 7.26 28.08 -13.92
CA ARG A 462 8.27 27.81 -14.96
C ARG A 462 8.34 28.95 -15.99
N VAL A 463 7.21 29.58 -16.33
CA VAL A 463 7.20 30.77 -17.18
C VAL A 463 7.98 31.90 -16.50
N LEU A 464 7.63 32.22 -15.24
CA LEU A 464 8.33 33.24 -14.45
C LEU A 464 9.84 32.98 -14.37
N LEU A 465 10.22 31.75 -14.03
CA LEU A 465 11.63 31.36 -13.96
C LEU A 465 12.33 31.53 -15.31
N ASN A 466 11.69 31.19 -16.43
CA ASN A 466 12.30 31.33 -17.74
C ASN A 466 12.55 32.80 -18.13
N ARG A 467 11.69 33.73 -17.70
CA ARG A 467 11.88 35.17 -17.92
C ARG A 467 13.00 35.76 -17.06
N MET A 468 13.10 35.33 -15.81
CA MET A 468 14.08 35.90 -14.88
C MET A 468 15.47 35.28 -14.99
N LYS A 469 15.57 33.98 -15.30
CA LYS A 469 16.82 33.22 -15.12
C LYS A 469 18.00 33.80 -15.91
N ASP A 470 17.81 34.22 -17.16
CA ASP A 470 18.94 34.58 -18.04
C ASP A 470 19.46 35.97 -17.66
N SER A 471 18.55 36.88 -17.29
CA SER A 471 18.88 38.21 -16.77
C SER A 471 19.56 38.13 -15.39
N LEU A 472 19.09 37.24 -14.52
CA LEU A 472 19.70 37.01 -13.20
C LEU A 472 21.08 36.35 -13.30
N ASP A 473 21.26 35.36 -14.19
CA ASP A 473 22.51 34.59 -14.26
C ASP A 473 23.73 35.45 -14.59
N ALA A 474 23.53 36.53 -15.37
CA ALA A 474 24.56 37.53 -15.67
C ALA A 474 25.08 38.30 -14.44
N HIS A 475 24.30 38.34 -13.35
CA HIS A 475 24.61 39.09 -12.13
C HIS A 475 24.99 38.18 -10.95
N LEU A 476 24.90 36.85 -11.11
CA LEU A 476 25.29 35.89 -10.09
C LEU A 476 26.82 35.70 -10.06
N SER A 477 27.40 35.63 -8.86
CA SER A 477 28.84 35.45 -8.70
C SER A 477 29.35 34.16 -9.36
N ASP A 478 30.58 34.19 -9.86
CA ASP A 478 31.19 33.01 -10.49
C ASP A 478 31.45 31.87 -9.51
N GLN A 479 31.59 32.19 -8.22
CA GLN A 479 31.74 31.19 -7.17
C GLN A 479 30.42 30.48 -6.86
N GLN A 480 29.28 31.05 -7.22
CA GLN A 480 27.98 30.39 -7.06
C GLN A 480 27.77 29.36 -8.17
N ALA A 481 27.74 28.07 -7.82
CA ALA A 481 27.44 26.98 -8.75
C ALA A 481 26.06 26.33 -8.51
N GLU A 482 25.44 26.53 -7.34
CA GLU A 482 24.17 25.86 -7.03
C GLU A 482 23.04 26.38 -7.92
N PHE A 483 22.28 25.46 -8.51
CA PHE A 483 21.13 25.72 -9.39
C PHE A 483 21.41 26.53 -10.66
N ARG A 484 22.67 26.71 -11.06
CA ARG A 484 23.05 27.34 -12.32
C ARG A 484 23.21 26.31 -13.43
N LYS A 485 22.90 26.72 -14.66
CA LYS A 485 23.11 25.88 -15.84
C LYS A 485 24.62 25.70 -16.04
N ASP A 486 25.04 24.52 -16.48
CA ASP A 486 26.43 24.22 -16.86
C ASP A 486 27.47 24.41 -15.73
N ARG A 487 27.01 24.46 -14.46
CA ARG A 487 27.86 24.44 -13.26
C ARG A 487 27.44 23.27 -12.34
N SER A 488 28.42 22.58 -11.78
CA SER A 488 28.20 21.39 -10.95
C SER A 488 29.03 21.41 -9.66
N CYS A 489 28.68 20.53 -8.73
CA CYS A 489 29.46 20.32 -7.51
C CYS A 489 30.88 19.82 -7.83
N THR A 490 31.05 19.09 -8.93
CA THR A 490 32.37 18.60 -9.38
C THR A 490 33.29 19.75 -9.75
N ASP A 491 32.76 20.77 -10.44
CA ASP A 491 33.55 21.94 -10.85
C ASP A 491 34.07 22.69 -9.63
N GLN A 492 33.22 22.89 -8.62
CA GLN A 492 33.60 23.52 -7.34
C GLN A 492 34.64 22.71 -6.57
N ILE A 493 34.49 21.38 -6.52
CA ILE A 493 35.50 20.51 -5.88
C ILE A 493 36.84 20.62 -6.62
N SER A 494 36.81 20.66 -7.95
CA SER A 494 38.02 20.81 -8.76
C SER A 494 38.69 22.16 -8.49
N THR A 495 37.94 23.26 -8.48
CA THR A 495 38.47 24.60 -8.16
C THR A 495 39.08 24.64 -6.77
N LEU A 496 38.40 24.07 -5.75
CA LEU A 496 38.93 24.02 -4.39
C LEU A 496 40.22 23.20 -4.31
N ARG A 497 40.32 22.09 -5.04
CA ARG A 497 41.56 21.31 -5.10
C ARG A 497 42.71 22.11 -5.70
N ILE A 498 42.49 22.78 -6.82
CA ILE A 498 43.51 23.62 -7.48
C ILE A 498 43.98 24.78 -6.57
N ILE A 499 43.13 25.30 -5.70
CA ILE A 499 43.49 26.39 -4.78
C ILE A 499 44.28 25.86 -3.56
N VAL A 500 43.96 24.64 -3.11
CA VAL A 500 44.51 24.06 -1.86
C VAL A 500 45.77 23.22 -2.11
N GLU A 501 45.84 22.53 -3.24
CA GLU A 501 46.99 21.74 -3.73
C GLU A 501 47.91 22.61 -4.59
#